data_AF-A0A7S3QFL1-F1
#
_entry.id   AF-A0A7S3QFL1-F1
#
_cell.length_a   1.000
_cell.length_b   1.000
_cell.length_c   1.000
_cell.angle_alpha   90.00
_cell.angle_beta   90.00
_cell.angle_gamma   90.00
#
_symmetry.space_group_name_H-M   'P 1'
#
loop_
_entity.id
_entity.type
_entity.pdbx_description
1 polymer ?
#
loop_
_entity_poly.entity_id
_entity_poly.type
_entity_poly.pdbx_seq_one_letter_code
_entity_poly.pdbx_strand_id
1 'polypeptide(L)'
;SAMKLYIYRGLKNEEIPWDVTHVIVDRSVTVIRSYAFSNCEHLVCVIMYDNVKRIEEGAFWNCLALRFVRLSRTLEHIGESAFLNCKSLEALFLQSTVKSIEEDVFYSCVSLRLLILPNDIDLSKVGRQIIDGTTVYRIARASGVEYAYQFIQVNVDRTRNFDVTVESNRLVNEW
;
A
#
# COMPACT_ATOMS: atom_id res chain seq x y z
N SER A 1 0.79 -16.17 20.20
CA SER A 1 1.35 -14.98 20.87
C SER A 1 0.21 -14.05 21.24
N ALA A 2 0.27 -13.38 22.40
CA ALA A 2 -0.73 -12.37 22.78
C ALA A 2 -0.60 -11.13 21.88
N MET A 3 -1.72 -10.45 21.64
CA MET A 3 -1.74 -9.17 20.93
C MET A 3 -0.92 -8.13 21.71
N LYS A 4 0.07 -7.54 21.06
CA LYS A 4 0.90 -6.42 21.55
C LYS A 4 0.57 -5.17 20.74
N LEU A 5 -0.26 -4.30 21.34
CA LEU A 5 -0.73 -3.06 20.74
C LEU A 5 0.17 -1.89 21.14
N TYR A 6 0.53 -1.07 20.16
CA TYR A 6 1.30 0.16 20.33
C TYR A 6 0.58 1.35 19.69
N ILE A 7 0.63 2.52 20.34
CA ILE A 7 0.11 3.77 19.79
C ILE A 7 1.31 4.59 19.31
N TYR A 8 1.44 4.74 17.99
CA TYR A 8 2.51 5.53 17.38
C TYR A 8 2.17 7.01 17.39
N ARG A 9 3.03 7.82 18.00
CA ARG A 9 2.86 9.27 18.23
C ARG A 9 3.66 10.12 17.25
N GLY A 10 4.51 9.52 16.42
CA GLY A 10 5.36 10.26 15.50
C GLY A 10 6.33 11.19 16.22
N LEU A 11 7.02 10.72 17.26
CA LEU A 11 8.12 11.46 17.88
C LEU A 11 9.46 11.11 17.21
N LYS A 12 10.42 12.04 17.22
CA LYS A 12 11.72 11.86 16.52
C LYS A 12 12.52 10.65 17.01
N ASN A 13 12.41 10.33 18.30
CA ASN A 13 13.14 9.24 18.95
C ASN A 13 12.15 8.26 19.59
N GLU A 14 11.03 8.02 18.92
CA GLU A 14 10.01 7.10 19.42
C GLU A 14 10.52 5.66 19.34
N GLU A 15 10.68 5.03 20.50
CA GLU A 15 11.09 3.63 20.57
C GLU A 15 9.87 2.73 20.33
N ILE A 16 9.92 1.98 19.23
CA ILE A 16 8.92 0.97 18.89
C ILE A 16 9.31 -0.35 19.56
N PRO A 17 8.40 -1.02 20.29
CA PRO A 17 8.66 -2.34 20.83
C PRO A 17 9.02 -3.35 19.73
N TRP A 18 10.13 -4.08 19.91
CA TRP A 18 10.63 -5.05 18.93
C TRP A 18 9.64 -6.17 18.61
N ASP A 19 8.73 -6.46 19.53
CA ASP A 19 7.70 -7.50 19.45
C ASP A 19 6.31 -6.94 19.15
N VAL A 20 6.19 -5.69 18.70
CA VAL A 20 4.92 -5.07 18.36
C VAL A 20 4.19 -5.91 17.31
N THR A 21 2.89 -6.12 17.53
CA THR A 21 2.04 -6.87 16.58
C THR A 21 0.95 -6.00 15.96
N HIS A 22 0.52 -4.94 16.65
CA HIS A 22 -0.55 -4.07 16.22
C HIS A 22 -0.17 -2.62 16.51
N VAL A 23 -0.36 -1.75 15.52
CA VAL A 23 -0.09 -0.31 15.65
C VAL A 23 -1.36 0.46 15.34
N ILE A 24 -1.70 1.40 16.22
CA ILE A 24 -2.62 2.49 15.93
C ILE A 24 -1.79 3.76 15.80
N VAL A 25 -1.90 4.43 14.66
CA VAL A 25 -1.26 5.73 14.45
C VAL A 25 -2.13 6.80 15.09
N ASP A 26 -1.56 7.59 15.99
CA ASP A 26 -2.24 8.68 16.68
C ASP A 26 -2.78 9.73 15.68
N ARG A 27 -3.89 10.37 16.04
CA ARG A 27 -4.58 11.35 15.17
C ARG A 27 -3.78 12.63 14.94
N SER A 28 -2.74 12.88 15.74
CA SER A 28 -1.82 14.00 15.55
C SER A 28 -0.74 13.74 14.48
N VAL A 29 -0.55 12.48 14.07
CA VAL A 29 0.56 12.10 13.18
C VAL A 29 0.23 12.39 11.73
N THR A 30 0.95 13.29 11.09
CA THR A 30 0.78 13.59 9.65
C THR A 30 1.75 12.82 8.76
N VAL A 31 2.82 12.25 9.34
CA VAL A 31 3.90 11.55 8.61
C VAL A 31 4.31 10.30 9.37
N ILE A 32 4.34 9.16 8.69
CA ILE A 32 5.09 7.99 9.15
C ILE A 32 6.54 8.19 8.70
N ARG A 33 7.45 8.42 9.64
CA ARG A 33 8.83 8.75 9.34
C ARG A 33 9.59 7.61 8.69
N SER A 34 10.68 7.95 8.03
CA SER A 34 11.57 6.97 7.43
C SER A 34 11.97 5.91 8.46
N TYR A 35 11.87 4.64 8.06
CA TYR A 35 12.23 3.48 8.87
C TYR A 35 11.52 3.33 10.22
N ALA A 36 10.42 4.06 10.48
CA ALA A 36 9.76 4.07 11.79
C ALA A 36 9.38 2.67 12.32
N PHE A 37 8.94 1.77 11.44
CA PHE A 37 8.60 0.38 11.77
C PHE A 37 9.48 -0.62 11.02
N SER A 38 10.65 -0.18 10.56
CA SER A 38 11.56 -1.08 9.85
C SER A 38 11.95 -2.27 10.73
N ASN A 39 11.95 -3.47 10.15
CA ASN A 39 12.24 -4.74 10.83
C ASN A 39 11.30 -5.07 12.00
N CYS A 40 10.10 -4.47 12.07
CA CYS A 40 9.04 -4.94 12.96
C CYS A 40 8.45 -6.26 12.43
N GLU A 41 9.23 -7.34 12.47
CA GLU A 41 8.90 -8.62 11.82
C GLU A 41 7.63 -9.28 12.37
N HIS A 42 7.24 -8.92 13.60
CA HIS A 42 6.01 -9.39 14.26
C HIS A 42 4.78 -8.51 14.00
N LEU A 43 4.94 -7.34 13.35
CA LEU A 43 3.85 -6.41 13.10
C LEU A 43 2.86 -7.02 12.11
N VAL A 44 1.62 -7.22 12.54
CA VAL A 44 0.54 -7.84 11.74
C VAL A 44 -0.41 -6.80 11.17
N CYS A 45 -0.67 -5.72 11.91
CA CYS A 45 -1.75 -4.78 11.63
C CYS A 45 -1.34 -3.33 11.93
N VAL A 46 -1.60 -2.43 10.98
CA VAL A 46 -1.42 -0.99 11.15
C VAL A 46 -2.72 -0.28 10.81
N ILE A 47 -3.19 0.56 11.74
CA ILE A 47 -4.39 1.38 11.57
C ILE A 47 -3.98 2.85 11.51
N MET A 48 -4.16 3.48 10.35
CA MET A 48 -4.01 4.93 10.19
C MET A 48 -5.37 5.63 10.17
N TYR A 49 -5.46 6.76 10.86
CA TYR A 49 -6.59 7.69 10.71
C TYR A 49 -6.34 8.66 9.54
N ASP A 50 -7.39 9.40 9.17
CA ASP A 50 -7.42 10.26 7.97
C ASP A 50 -6.70 11.60 8.17
N ASN A 51 -5.49 11.56 8.71
CA ASN A 51 -4.60 12.68 8.96
C ASN A 51 -3.17 12.43 8.44
N VAL A 52 -2.79 11.16 8.24
CA VAL A 52 -1.48 10.82 7.65
C VAL A 52 -1.49 11.25 6.18
N LYS A 53 -0.50 12.05 5.81
CA LYS A 53 -0.27 12.60 4.46
C LYS A 53 0.87 11.90 3.74
N ARG A 54 1.86 11.39 4.49
CA ARG A 54 3.07 10.80 3.91
C ARG A 54 3.47 9.54 4.69
N ILE A 55 3.86 8.51 3.95
CA ILE A 55 4.64 7.38 4.46
C ILE A 55 6.02 7.54 3.84
N GLU A 56 7.05 7.75 4.64
CA GLU A 56 8.39 8.02 4.15
C GLU A 56 9.17 6.71 3.87
N GLU A 57 10.41 6.89 3.39
CA GLU A 57 11.32 5.83 2.95
C GLU A 57 11.42 4.68 3.97
N GLY A 58 11.22 3.45 3.51
CA GLY A 58 11.42 2.25 4.32
C GLY A 58 10.56 2.18 5.59
N ALA A 59 9.50 2.98 5.72
CA ALA A 59 8.70 3.08 6.95
C ALA A 59 8.23 1.74 7.51
N PHE A 60 7.92 0.76 6.65
CA PHE A 60 7.55 -0.61 7.00
C PHE A 60 8.49 -1.64 6.34
N TRP A 61 9.73 -1.26 6.04
CA TRP A 61 10.72 -2.15 5.45
C TRP A 61 10.89 -3.42 6.29
N ASN A 62 10.83 -4.60 5.68
CA ASN A 62 10.98 -5.91 6.33
C ASN A 62 9.95 -6.19 7.45
N CYS A 63 8.74 -5.65 7.37
CA CYS A 63 7.62 -6.08 8.24
C CYS A 63 7.03 -7.41 7.75
N LEU A 64 7.74 -8.52 8.01
CA LEU A 64 7.44 -9.84 7.43
C LEU A 64 6.01 -10.35 7.70
N ALA A 65 5.47 -10.08 8.89
CA ALA A 65 4.12 -10.51 9.29
C ALA A 65 3.00 -9.52 8.92
N LEU A 66 3.32 -8.37 8.31
CA LEU A 66 2.34 -7.31 8.08
C LEU A 66 1.33 -7.74 7.04
N ARG A 67 0.10 -7.96 7.48
CA ARG A 67 -1.00 -8.47 6.66
C ARG A 67 -2.03 -7.40 6.35
N PHE A 68 -2.30 -6.51 7.30
CA PHE A 68 -3.35 -5.51 7.19
C PHE A 68 -2.82 -4.10 7.43
N VAL A 69 -3.06 -3.21 6.47
CA VAL A 69 -2.77 -1.78 6.59
C VAL A 69 -4.02 -1.00 6.20
N ARG A 70 -4.66 -0.35 7.17
CA ARG A 70 -5.65 0.68 6.87
C ARG A 70 -4.92 1.98 6.59
N LEU A 71 -4.79 2.33 5.32
CA LEU A 71 -4.22 3.60 4.89
C LEU A 71 -5.13 4.78 5.21
N SER A 72 -4.52 5.95 5.38
CA SER A 72 -5.22 7.22 5.54
C SER A 72 -5.89 7.63 4.22
N ARG A 73 -7.15 8.11 4.30
CA ARG A 73 -7.86 8.67 3.13
C ARG A 73 -7.27 9.98 2.62
N THR A 74 -6.36 10.58 3.37
CA THR A 74 -5.66 11.80 2.98
C THR A 74 -4.22 11.55 2.55
N LEU A 75 -3.80 10.28 2.40
CA LEU A 75 -2.44 9.93 2.03
C LEU A 75 -2.11 10.46 0.63
N GLU A 76 -0.98 11.15 0.49
CA GLU A 76 -0.54 11.80 -0.75
C GLU A 76 0.76 11.20 -1.30
N HIS A 77 1.65 10.70 -0.45
CA HIS A 77 2.98 10.23 -0.82
C HIS A 77 3.33 8.91 -0.12
N ILE A 78 3.91 7.97 -0.87
CA ILE A 78 4.50 6.73 -0.36
C ILE A 78 5.96 6.65 -0.85
N GLY A 79 6.89 6.74 0.09
CA GLY A 79 8.33 6.83 -0.13
C GLY A 79 9.00 5.52 -0.54
N GLU A 80 10.24 5.63 -0.99
CA GLU A 80 11.01 4.51 -1.54
C GLU A 80 11.05 3.33 -0.57
N SER A 81 10.85 2.12 -1.08
CA SER A 81 10.90 0.88 -0.28
C SER A 81 9.97 0.85 0.94
N ALA A 82 8.95 1.71 1.02
CA ALA A 82 8.13 1.87 2.23
C ALA A 82 7.47 0.57 2.74
N PHE A 83 7.16 -0.38 1.86
CA PHE A 83 6.64 -1.72 2.21
C PHE A 83 7.54 -2.84 1.67
N LEU A 84 8.81 -2.57 1.36
CA LEU A 84 9.71 -3.57 0.81
C LEU A 84 9.83 -4.78 1.74
N ASN A 85 9.73 -5.98 1.19
CA ASN A 85 9.76 -7.27 1.88
C ASN A 85 8.62 -7.49 2.91
N CYS A 86 7.48 -6.81 2.78
CA CYS A 86 6.25 -7.13 3.53
C CYS A 86 5.60 -8.42 2.99
N LYS A 87 6.23 -9.57 3.23
CA LYS A 87 5.88 -10.86 2.59
C LYS A 87 4.45 -11.35 2.88
N SER A 88 3.82 -10.90 3.96
CA SER A 88 2.46 -11.31 4.34
C SER A 88 1.37 -10.32 3.89
N LEU A 89 1.73 -9.22 3.23
CA LEU A 89 0.76 -8.20 2.81
C LEU A 89 -0.04 -8.73 1.62
N GLU A 90 -1.36 -8.89 1.77
CA GLU A 90 -2.19 -9.57 0.76
C GLU A 90 -2.93 -8.61 -0.16
N ALA A 91 -3.39 -7.50 0.39
CA ALA A 91 -4.17 -6.50 -0.32
C ALA A 91 -3.87 -5.10 0.19
N LEU A 92 -3.87 -4.13 -0.72
CA LEU A 92 -3.72 -2.72 -0.37
C LEU A 92 -4.59 -1.84 -1.28
N PHE A 93 -5.26 -0.88 -0.66
CA PHE A 93 -6.22 0.01 -1.32
C PHE A 93 -5.70 1.44 -1.28
N LEU A 94 -5.14 1.93 -2.40
CA LEU A 94 -4.66 3.30 -2.51
C LEU A 94 -5.79 4.24 -2.91
N GLN A 95 -5.95 5.31 -2.13
CA GLN A 95 -7.03 6.28 -2.30
C GLN A 95 -6.68 7.29 -3.39
N SER A 96 -7.69 7.94 -3.98
CA SER A 96 -7.48 8.90 -5.08
C SER A 96 -6.63 10.12 -4.73
N THR A 97 -6.31 10.31 -3.46
CA THR A 97 -5.43 11.37 -2.96
C THR A 97 -3.95 11.07 -3.16
N VAL A 98 -3.57 9.80 -3.41
CA VAL A 98 -2.16 9.41 -3.60
C VAL A 98 -1.66 9.99 -4.92
N LYS A 99 -0.64 10.85 -4.83
CA LYS A 99 -0.04 11.60 -5.94
C LYS A 99 1.25 10.95 -6.46
N SER A 100 1.96 10.21 -5.61
CA SER A 100 3.23 9.57 -5.96
C SER A 100 3.48 8.31 -5.13
N ILE A 101 4.08 7.32 -5.79
CA ILE A 101 4.53 6.05 -5.22
C ILE A 101 5.96 5.83 -5.72
N GLU A 102 6.94 5.97 -4.85
CA GLU A 102 8.35 5.90 -5.24
C GLU A 102 8.79 4.48 -5.66
N GLU A 103 10.08 4.31 -5.92
CA GLU A 103 10.67 3.04 -6.32
C GLU A 103 10.58 1.98 -5.21
N ASP A 104 10.48 0.71 -5.62
CA ASP A 104 10.55 -0.50 -4.78
C ASP A 104 9.59 -0.58 -3.58
N VAL A 105 8.56 0.26 -3.54
CA VAL A 105 7.57 0.33 -2.45
C VAL A 105 7.04 -1.04 -2.07
N PHE A 106 6.69 -1.88 -3.05
CA PHE A 106 6.14 -3.22 -2.83
C PHE A 106 7.10 -4.35 -3.27
N TYR A 107 8.40 -4.05 -3.44
CA TYR A 107 9.36 -5.08 -3.83
C TYR A 107 9.38 -6.24 -2.82
N SER A 108 9.41 -7.48 -3.32
CA SER A 108 9.36 -8.70 -2.50
C SER A 108 8.10 -8.83 -1.60
N CYS A 109 7.00 -8.12 -1.89
CA CYS A 109 5.68 -8.38 -1.30
C CYS A 109 5.02 -9.61 -1.95
N VAL A 110 5.60 -10.79 -1.74
CA VAL A 110 5.24 -12.02 -2.48
C VAL A 110 3.79 -12.50 -2.30
N SER A 111 3.09 -12.06 -1.25
CA SER A 111 1.69 -12.39 -1.03
C SER A 111 0.72 -11.31 -1.53
N LEU A 112 1.20 -10.19 -2.08
CA LEU A 112 0.36 -9.09 -2.53
C LEU A 112 -0.34 -9.49 -3.82
N ARG A 113 -1.64 -9.80 -3.70
CA ARG A 113 -2.47 -10.32 -4.79
C ARG A 113 -3.34 -9.22 -5.40
N LEU A 114 -3.72 -8.25 -4.56
CA LEU A 114 -4.67 -7.19 -4.90
C LEU A 114 -4.08 -5.83 -4.53
N LEU A 115 -3.62 -5.09 -5.53
CA LEU A 115 -3.29 -3.68 -5.37
C LEU A 115 -4.27 -2.84 -6.16
N ILE A 116 -5.01 -2.00 -5.46
CA ILE A 116 -5.95 -1.07 -6.07
C ILE A 116 -5.32 0.32 -6.14
N LEU A 117 -5.12 0.82 -7.36
CA LEU A 117 -4.55 2.13 -7.64
C LEU A 117 -5.63 3.20 -7.92
N PRO A 118 -5.31 4.49 -7.72
CA PRO A 118 -6.17 5.58 -8.15
C PRO A 118 -6.42 5.67 -9.66
N ASN A 119 -7.58 6.22 -10.03
CA ASN A 119 -7.90 6.89 -11.31
C ASN A 119 -6.75 7.59 -11.96
N ASP A 120 -6.35 8.62 -11.26
CA ASP A 120 -5.61 9.72 -11.85
C ASP A 120 -4.15 9.63 -11.43
N ILE A 121 -3.72 8.45 -10.94
CA ILE A 121 -2.31 8.25 -10.64
C ILE A 121 -1.55 8.22 -11.94
N ASP A 122 -0.52 9.05 -11.98
CA ASP A 122 0.44 9.07 -13.07
C ASP A 122 1.28 7.80 -12.97
N LEU A 123 1.05 6.84 -13.88
CA LEU A 123 1.78 5.57 -13.91
C LEU A 123 3.29 5.77 -14.14
N SER A 124 3.73 6.92 -14.66
CA SER A 124 5.17 7.24 -14.73
C SER A 124 5.78 7.47 -13.34
N LYS A 125 4.95 7.71 -12.32
CA LYS A 125 5.32 7.90 -10.91
C LYS A 125 4.95 6.69 -10.05
N VAL A 126 4.80 5.53 -10.66
CA VAL A 126 4.59 4.25 -9.99
C VAL A 126 5.85 3.42 -10.27
N GLY A 127 6.61 3.10 -9.22
CA GLY A 127 7.86 2.33 -9.35
C GLY A 127 7.68 1.05 -10.18
N ARG A 128 8.63 0.78 -11.09
CA ARG A 128 8.57 -0.29 -12.10
C ARG A 128 8.34 -1.71 -11.56
N GLN A 129 8.59 -1.94 -10.27
CA GLN A 129 8.57 -3.26 -9.63
C GLN A 129 7.22 -3.67 -9.03
N ILE A 130 6.23 -2.77 -9.00
CA ILE A 130 4.85 -3.07 -8.55
C ILE A 130 4.15 -4.09 -9.48
N ILE A 131 4.77 -4.34 -10.63
CA ILE A 131 4.15 -4.94 -11.80
C ILE A 131 4.59 -6.41 -11.99
N ASP A 132 5.61 -6.87 -11.25
CA ASP A 132 6.08 -8.25 -11.35
C ASP A 132 5.36 -9.15 -10.32
N GLY A 133 4.37 -9.92 -10.77
CA GLY A 133 3.64 -10.92 -9.97
C GLY A 133 2.40 -10.44 -9.20
N THR A 134 2.07 -9.15 -9.21
CA THR A 134 0.86 -8.60 -8.55
C THR A 134 -0.24 -8.32 -9.56
N THR A 135 -1.50 -8.66 -9.26
CA THR A 135 -2.64 -8.18 -10.06
C THR A 135 -2.98 -6.74 -9.65
N VAL A 136 -2.76 -5.80 -10.58
CA VAL A 136 -3.04 -4.37 -10.37
C VAL A 136 -4.42 -4.03 -10.93
N TYR A 137 -5.25 -3.37 -10.12
CA TYR A 137 -6.58 -2.92 -10.53
C TYR A 137 -6.68 -1.39 -10.47
N ARG A 138 -7.37 -0.77 -11.44
CA ARG A 138 -7.73 0.66 -11.41
C ARG A 138 -9.24 0.79 -11.13
N ILE A 139 -9.64 1.67 -10.21
CA ILE A 139 -11.05 1.89 -9.84
C ILE A 139 -11.75 2.94 -10.71
N ALA A 140 -12.12 2.68 -11.96
CA ALA A 140 -12.80 3.70 -12.78
C ALA A 140 -13.98 4.34 -12.01
N ARG A 141 -13.98 5.68 -11.87
CA ARG A 141 -15.10 6.38 -11.20
C ARG A 141 -16.30 6.35 -12.14
N ALA A 142 -17.18 5.38 -11.98
CA ALA A 142 -18.56 5.53 -12.42
C ALA A 142 -19.28 6.43 -11.40
N SER A 143 -19.73 7.59 -11.87
CA SER A 143 -20.57 8.49 -11.10
C SER A 143 -21.86 7.78 -10.69
N GLY A 144 -22.04 7.58 -9.39
CA GLY A 144 -23.30 7.12 -8.81
C GLY A 144 -23.47 5.62 -8.80
N VAL A 145 -23.11 5.00 -7.67
CA VAL A 145 -23.63 3.70 -7.20
C VAL A 145 -23.47 2.52 -8.17
N GLU A 146 -22.26 2.25 -8.65
CA GLU A 146 -21.88 0.91 -9.14
C GLU A 146 -20.35 0.77 -9.17
N TYR A 147 -19.81 -0.26 -8.51
CA TYR A 147 -18.37 -0.57 -8.57
C TYR A 147 -18.03 -1.19 -9.93
N ALA A 148 -17.92 -0.37 -10.96
CA ALA A 148 -17.36 -0.81 -12.24
C ALA A 148 -15.83 -0.93 -12.10
N TYR A 149 -15.34 -2.15 -11.88
CA TYR A 149 -13.91 -2.45 -11.95
C TYR A 149 -13.47 -2.47 -13.41
N GLN A 150 -12.44 -1.70 -13.74
CA GLN A 150 -11.78 -1.83 -15.03
C GLN A 150 -10.51 -2.66 -14.81
N PHE A 151 -10.45 -3.82 -15.47
CA PHE A 151 -9.30 -4.71 -15.36
C PHE A 151 -8.21 -4.14 -16.24
N ILE A 152 -7.11 -3.75 -15.63
CA ILE A 152 -5.91 -3.36 -16.35
C ILE A 152 -4.87 -4.39 -15.99
N GLN A 153 -4.76 -5.42 -16.83
CA GLN A 153 -3.63 -6.32 -16.75
C GLN A 153 -2.43 -5.59 -17.33
N VAL A 154 -1.44 -5.35 -16.50
CA VAL A 154 -0.14 -4.86 -16.96
C VAL A 154 0.75 -6.09 -17.11
N ASN A 155 0.99 -6.50 -18.35
CA ASN A 155 1.93 -7.55 -18.67
C ASN A 155 3.31 -6.94 -18.85
N VAL A 156 4.28 -7.40 -18.05
CA VAL A 156 5.70 -7.06 -18.24
C VAL A 156 6.34 -8.23 -18.96
N ASP A 157 6.73 -8.02 -20.21
CA ASP A 157 7.47 -9.04 -20.94
C ASP A 157 8.92 -9.15 -20.45
N ARG A 158 9.62 -10.20 -20.87
CA ARG A 158 11.03 -10.44 -20.48
C ARG A 158 12.00 -9.35 -20.96
N THR A 159 11.54 -8.41 -21.78
CA THR A 159 12.32 -7.29 -22.32
C THR A 159 12.06 -5.96 -21.59
N ARG A 160 11.26 -5.99 -20.51
CA ARG A 160 10.88 -4.81 -19.70
C ARG A 160 9.95 -3.83 -20.44
N ASN A 161 9.24 -4.31 -21.46
CA ASN A 161 8.18 -3.55 -22.09
C ASN A 161 6.87 -3.71 -21.32
N PHE A 162 6.12 -2.62 -21.22
CA PHE A 162 4.82 -2.58 -20.55
C PHE A 162 3.72 -2.70 -21.58
N ASP A 163 3.08 -3.86 -21.65
CA ASP A 163 1.84 -4.03 -22.38
C ASP A 163 0.67 -3.88 -21.41
N VAL A 164 -0.13 -2.84 -21.63
CA VAL A 164 -1.30 -2.54 -20.82
C VAL A 164 -2.54 -3.04 -21.56
N THR A 165 -3.09 -4.17 -21.13
CA THR A 165 -4.34 -4.70 -21.68
C THR A 165 -5.49 -4.22 -20.80
N VAL A 166 -6.42 -3.49 -21.41
CA VAL A 166 -7.65 -3.04 -20.76
C VAL A 166 -8.75 -4.03 -21.10
N GLU A 167 -9.13 -4.88 -20.16
CA GLU A 167 -10.32 -5.72 -20.28
C GLU A 167 -11.49 -5.03 -19.58
N SER A 168 -12.46 -4.57 -20.36
CA SER A 168 -13.74 -4.11 -19.83
C SER A 168 -14.60 -5.33 -19.52
N ASN A 169 -14.98 -5.55 -18.26
CA ASN A 169 -16.09 -6.46 -18.00
C ASN A 169 -17.37 -5.83 -18.54
N ARG A 170 -18.05 -6.56 -19.44
CA ARG A 170 -19.51 -6.43 -19.55
C ARG A 170 -20.09 -6.83 -18.19
N LEU A 171 -20.91 -5.93 -17.66
CA LEU A 171 -21.88 -6.08 -16.56
C LEU A 171 -21.93 -7.49 -15.94
N VAL A 172 -21.53 -7.61 -14.68
CA VAL A 172 -22.02 -8.70 -13.83
C VAL A 172 -23.42 -8.29 -13.39
N ASN A 173 -24.40 -8.50 -14.27
CA ASN A 173 -25.81 -8.46 -13.89
C ASN A 173 -26.19 -9.81 -13.29
N GLU A 174 -27.01 -9.73 -12.23
CA GLU A 174 -27.82 -10.79 -11.61
C GLU A 174 -26.97 -11.76 -10.74
N TRP A 175 -27.19 -11.86 -9.43
CA TRP A 175 -28.44 -12.18 -8.70
C TRP A 175 -28.62 -11.39 -7.41
#